data_AF-A0A959GX64-F1
#
_entry.id   AF-A0A959GX64-F1
#
_cell.length_a   1.000
_cell.length_b   1.000
_cell.length_c   1.000
_cell.angle_alpha   90.00
_cell.angle_beta   90.00
_cell.angle_gamma   90.00
#
_symmetry.space_group_name_H-M   'P 1'
#
loop_
_entity.id
_entity.type
_entity.pdbx_description
1 polymer ?
#
loop_
_entity_poly.entity_id
_entity_poly.type
_entity_poly.pdbx_seq_one_letter_code
_entity_poly.pdbx_strand_id
1 'polypeptide(L)' 'MKIAVGSDMKTHLAETVVEELKKRGHELTVFGALVAMPAPWTKVAIEVAEKVAAGQFDQAVLFCWTGTGISLAANKVKGI' A
#
# COMPACT_ATOMS: atom_id res chain seq x y z
N MET A 1 -1.12 13.51 7.20
CA MET A 1 -1.66 12.84 6.01
C MET A 1 -2.13 11.46 6.40
N LYS A 2 -3.23 11.01 5.81
CA LYS A 2 -3.73 9.64 5.88
C LYS A 2 -3.06 8.84 4.77
N ILE A 3 -2.15 7.94 5.13
CA ILE A 3 -1.36 7.16 4.17
C ILE A 3 -1.74 5.68 4.29
N ALA A 4 -2.10 5.09 3.15
CA ALA A 4 -2.27 3.65 3.03
C ALA A 4 -0.91 2.98 2.72
N VAL A 5 -0.58 1.89 3.39
CA VAL A 5 0.62 1.11 3.09
C VAL A 5 0.24 -0.33 2.81
N GLY A 6 0.50 -0.81 1.59
CA GLY A 6 0.12 -2.16 1.16
C GLY A 6 1.33 -2.98 0.73
N SER A 7 1.35 -4.26 1.07
CA SER A 7 2.37 -5.20 0.59
C SER A 7 1.77 -6.58 0.30
N ASP A 8 2.31 -7.30 -0.68
CA ASP A 8 1.96 -8.70 -0.97
C ASP A 8 2.76 -9.72 -0.16
N MET A 9 3.87 -9.28 0.42
CA MET A 9 4.75 -10.06 1.28
C MET A 9 5.14 -9.27 2.52
N LYS A 10 5.47 -9.96 3.60
CA LYS A 10 6.04 -9.33 4.79
C LYS A 10 7.55 -9.22 4.62
N THR A 11 8.04 -8.00 4.36
CA THR A 11 9.45 -7.70 4.14
C THR A 11 9.95 -6.66 5.13
N HIS A 12 11.23 -6.74 5.48
CA HIS A 12 11.85 -5.75 6.37
C HIS A 12 11.67 -4.32 5.85
N LEU A 13 11.83 -4.13 4.53
CA LEU A 13 11.64 -2.82 3.89
C LEU A 13 10.25 -2.23 4.13
N ALA A 14 9.19 -3.02 3.92
CA ALA A 14 7.82 -2.55 4.12
C ALA A 14 7.56 -2.17 5.58
N GLU A 15 8.06 -2.97 6.54
CA GLU A 15 7.94 -2.69 7.97
C GLU A 15 8.71 -1.42 8.38
N THR A 16 9.95 -1.26 7.91
CA THR A 16 10.76 -0.06 8.16
C THR A 16 10.09 1.20 7.63
N VAL A 17 9.48 1.14 6.44
CA VAL A 17 8.75 2.29 5.89
C VAL A 17 7.51 2.61 6.72
N VAL A 18 6.75 1.61 7.20
CA VAL A 18 5.62 1.83 8.11
C VAL A 18 6.09 2.53 9.40
N GLU A 19 7.18 2.08 10.00
CA GLU A 19 7.73 2.71 11.20
C GLU A 19 8.20 4.14 10.95
N GLU A 20 8.90 4.39 9.85
CA GLU A 20 9.41 5.71 9.50
C GLU A 20 8.27 6.70 9.22
N LEU A 21 7.23 6.28 8.49
CA LEU A 21 6.05 7.10 8.25
C LEU A 21 5.28 7.41 9.53
N LYS A 22 5.21 6.47 10.49
CA LYS A 22 4.65 6.73 11.83
C LYS A 22 5.47 7.76 12.59
N LYS A 23 6.81 7.64 12.59
CA LYS A 23 7.73 8.59 13.26
C LYS A 23 7.57 10.02 12.73
N ARG A 24 7.24 10.16 11.45
CA ARG A 24 6.95 11.45 10.80
C ARG A 24 5.57 12.04 11.12
N GLY A 25 4.75 11.35 11.91
CA GLY A 25 3.44 11.84 12.36
C GLY A 25 2.30 11.62 11.36
N HIS A 26 2.42 10.66 10.46
CA HIS A 26 1.33 10.30 9.53
C HIS A 26 0.34 9.32 10.17
N GLU A 27 -0.94 9.45 9.80
CA GLU A 27 -1.98 8.47 10.15
C GLU A 27 -1.89 7.30 9.16
N LEU A 28 -1.54 6.11 9.64
CA LEU A 28 -1.30 4.96 8.77
C LEU A 28 -2.39 3.90 8.88
N THR A 29 -2.78 3.36 7.73
CA THR A 29 -3.52 2.10 7.63
C THR A 29 -2.73 1.12 6.76
N VAL A 30 -2.52 -0.10 7.26
CA VAL A 30 -1.77 -1.14 6.55
C VAL A 30 -2.70 -2.14 5.88
N PHE A 31 -2.28 -2.68 4.73
CA PHE A 31 -3.05 -3.60 3.89
C PHE A 31 -2.22 -4.82 3.45
N GLY A 32 -2.92 -5.88 3.04
CA GLY A 32 -2.31 -7.09 2.50
C GLY A 32 -1.51 -7.88 3.54
N ALA A 33 -0.32 -8.34 3.15
CA ALA A 33 0.54 -9.22 3.95
C ALA A 33 1.08 -8.54 5.22
N LEU A 34 0.94 -7.22 5.35
CA LEU A 34 1.20 -6.50 6.60
C LEU A 34 0.14 -6.78 7.68
N VAL A 35 -1.04 -7.29 7.28
CA VAL A 35 -2.13 -7.70 8.18
C VAL A 35 -2.23 -9.22 8.23
N ALA A 36 -2.41 -9.87 7.07
CA ALA A 36 -2.56 -11.32 6.97
C ALA A 36 -2.16 -11.83 5.58
N MET A 37 -1.75 -13.11 5.52
CA MET A 37 -1.41 -13.80 4.28
C MET A 37 -2.46 -14.89 3.95
N PRO A 38 -2.64 -15.27 2.67
CA PRO A 38 -1.99 -14.71 1.48
C PRO A 38 -2.60 -13.37 1.04
N ALA A 39 -1.79 -12.50 0.45
CA ALA A 39 -2.23 -11.21 -0.05
C ALA A 39 -1.68 -10.97 -1.47
N PRO A 40 -2.39 -11.41 -2.53
CA PRO A 40 -1.91 -11.23 -3.90
C PRO A 40 -1.70 -9.74 -4.22
N TRP A 41 -0.54 -9.38 -4.79
CA TRP A 41 -0.20 -7.98 -5.09
C TRP A 41 -1.25 -7.27 -5.96
N THR A 42 -1.90 -7.96 -6.89
CA THR A 42 -2.97 -7.39 -7.71
C THR A 42 -4.16 -6.93 -6.87
N LYS A 43 -4.59 -7.76 -5.90
CA LYS A 43 -5.70 -7.43 -5.01
C LYS A 43 -5.34 -6.29 -4.06
N VAL A 44 -4.15 -6.34 -3.47
CA VAL A 44 -3.65 -5.28 -2.58
C VAL A 44 -3.55 -3.94 -3.33
N ALA A 45 -3.00 -3.97 -4.55
CA ALA A 45 -2.89 -2.77 -5.39
C ALA A 45 -4.25 -2.15 -5.69
N ILE A 46 -5.21 -2.94 -6.18
CA ILE A 46 -6.53 -2.44 -6.58
C ILE A 46 -7.28 -1.91 -5.36
N GLU A 47 -7.29 -2.64 -4.24
CA GLU A 47 -7.97 -2.21 -3.02
C GLU A 47 -7.44 -0.86 -2.53
N VAL A 48 -6.11 -0.72 -2.43
CA VAL A 48 -5.48 0.52 -1.94
C VAL A 48 -5.69 1.66 -2.93
N ALA A 49 -5.55 1.39 -4.23
CA ALA A 49 -5.78 2.35 -5.29
C ALA A 49 -7.23 2.88 -5.30
N GLU A 50 -8.24 2.02 -5.19
CA GLU A 50 -9.65 2.44 -5.13
C GLU A 50 -9.92 3.36 -3.94
N LYS A 51 -9.32 3.08 -2.79
CA LYS A 51 -9.48 3.89 -1.58
C LYS A 51 -8.81 5.27 -1.70
N VAL A 52 -7.64 5.34 -2.34
CA VAL A 52 -6.96 6.61 -2.63
C VAL A 52 -7.75 7.42 -3.67
N ALA A 53 -8.18 6.80 -4.78
CA ALA A 53 -8.99 7.46 -5.79
C ALA A 53 -10.34 7.97 -5.26
N ALA A 54 -10.91 7.30 -4.25
CA ALA A 54 -12.11 7.74 -3.54
C ALA A 54 -11.87 8.83 -2.47
N GLY A 55 -10.62 9.29 -2.29
CA GLY A 55 -10.26 10.31 -1.30
C GLY A 55 -10.28 9.82 0.16
N GLN A 56 -10.30 8.51 0.41
CA GLN A 56 -10.22 7.96 1.77
C GLN A 56 -8.82 8.09 2.36
N PHE A 57 -7.80 8.10 1.50
CA PHE A 57 -6.40 8.33 1.83
C PHE A 57 -5.83 9.42 0.94
N ASP A 58 -4.89 10.20 1.48
CA ASP A 58 -4.20 11.24 0.72
C ASP A 58 -3.20 10.63 -0.26
N GLN A 59 -2.53 9.54 0.15
CA GLN A 59 -1.49 8.85 -0.61
C GLN A 59 -1.41 7.36 -0.24
N ALA A 60 -0.74 6.58 -1.10
CA ALA A 60 -0.39 5.20 -0.80
C ALA A 60 1.07 4.88 -1.14
N VAL A 61 1.66 3.99 -0.35
CA VAL A 61 2.95 3.35 -0.62
C VAL A 61 2.73 1.85 -0.76
N LEU A 62 3.07 1.29 -1.92
CA LEU A 62 2.81 -0.11 -2.27
C LEU A 62 4.12 -0.87 -2.48
N PHE A 63 4.16 -2.09 -1.94
CA PHE A 63 5.32 -2.97 -1.99
C PHE A 63 4.98 -4.29 -2.68
N CYS A 64 5.81 -4.67 -3.63
CA CYS A 64 6.02 -6.06 -4.01
C CYS A 64 7.52 -6.30 -4.20
N TRP A 65 7.93 -7.43 -4.77
CA TRP A 65 9.37 -7.72 -4.96
C TRP A 65 10.10 -6.59 -5.71
N THR A 66 9.57 -6.15 -6.85
CA THR A 66 10.20 -5.11 -7.69
C THR A 66 9.46 -3.78 -7.68
N GLY A 67 8.26 -3.72 -7.12
CA GLY A 67 7.33 -2.59 -7.27
C GLY A 67 6.67 -2.48 -8.65
N THR A 68 7.15 -3.19 -9.67
CA THR A 68 6.65 -3.06 -11.05
C THR A 68 5.25 -3.62 -11.21
N GLY A 69 5.00 -4.85 -10.76
CA GLY A 69 3.68 -5.47 -10.89
C GLY A 69 2.62 -4.70 -10.10
N ILE A 70 2.92 -4.38 -8.84
CA ILE A 70 1.95 -3.72 -7.95
C ILE A 70 1.60 -2.31 -8.43
N SER A 71 2.55 -1.55 -8.98
CA SER A 71 2.29 -0.24 -9.58
C SER A 71 1.49 -0.34 -10.88
N LEU A 72 1.78 -1.33 -11.74
CA LEU A 72 0.99 -1.57 -12.96
C LEU A 72 -0.48 -1.85 -12.63
N ALA A 73 -0.76 -2.64 -11.58
CA ALA A 73 -2.13 -2.91 -11.15
C ALA A 73 -2.82 -1.68 -10.54
N ALA A 74 -2.12 -0.92 -9.70
CA ALA A 74 -2.67 0.30 -9.09
C ALA A 74 -3.07 1.33 -10.18
N ASN A 75 -2.21 1.52 -11.18
CA ASN A 75 -2.44 2.45 -12.30
C ASN A 75 -3.56 2.02 -13.27
N LYS A 76 -4.23 0.88 -13.04
CA LYS A 76 -5.47 0.53 -13.75
C LYS A 76 -6.71 1.14 -13.13
N VAL A 77 -6.62 1.64 -11.91
CA VAL A 77 -7.72 2.34 -11.24
C VAL A 77 -7.74 3.78 -11.73
N LYS A 78 -8.90 4.22 -12.24
CA LYS A 78 -9.08 5.61 -12.71
C LYS A 78 -8.94 6.58 -11.54
N GLY A 79 -8.08 7.59 -11.68
CA GLY A 79 -7.83 8.60 -10.63
C GLY A 79 -6.61 8.31 -9.77
N ILE A 80 -5.86 7.25 -10.08
CA ILE A 80 -4.48 7.02 -9.63
C ILE A 80 -3.48 7.57 -10.62
#